data_AF-A0A2I0NUH9-F1
#
_entry.id   AF-A0A2I0NUH9-F1
#
_cell.length_a   1.000
_cell.length_b   1.000
_cell.length_c   1.000
_cell.angle_alpha   90.00
_cell.angle_beta   90.00
_cell.angle_gamma   90.00
#
_symmetry.space_group_name_H-M   'P 1'
#
loop_
_entity.id
_entity.type
_entity.pdbx_description
1 polymer ?
#
loop_
_entity_poly.entity_id
_entity_poly.type
_entity_poly.pdbx_seq_one_letter_code
_entity_poly.pdbx_strand_id
1 'polypeptide(L)' 'MQRLFEILKQPKTLEEIDLSESFIKNLILKVISNYGHIKVNHIHEITGLHINILEKCLNDMEEEDLCAPIGGGFMFP' A
#
# COMPACT_ATOMS: atom_id res chain seq x y z
N MET A 1 30.03 1.14 -0.07
CA MET A 1 28.88 2.06 -0.26
C MET A 1 27.76 1.41 -1.07
N GLN A 2 28.02 0.76 -2.21
CA GLN A 2 26.99 0.06 -3.02
C GLN A 2 26.13 -0.94 -2.25
N ARG A 3 26.73 -1.84 -1.45
CA ARG A 3 25.98 -2.82 -0.63
C ARG A 3 25.00 -2.20 0.37
N LEU A 4 25.28 -0.99 0.87
CA LEU A 4 24.40 -0.32 1.83
C LEU A 4 23.13 0.18 1.13
N PHE A 5 23.24 0.69 -0.09
CA PHE A 5 22.08 1.10 -0.90
C PHE A 5 21.21 -0.07 -1.32
N GLU A 6 21.80 -1.25 -1.54
CA GLU A 6 21.04 -2.47 -1.83
C GLU A 6 20.22 -2.93 -0.62
N ILE A 7 20.75 -2.79 0.60
CA ILE A 7 20.03 -3.15 1.83
C ILE A 7 18.96 -2.11 2.19
N LEU A 8 19.21 -0.83 1.91
CA LEU A 8 18.27 0.27 2.19
C LEU A 8 17.19 0.45 1.10
N LYS A 9 17.24 -0.36 0.04
CA LYS A 9 16.24 -0.29 -1.03
C LYS A 9 14.89 -0.71 -0.43
N GLN A 10 13.90 0.16 -0.55
CA GLN A 10 12.54 -0.20 -0.15
C GLN A 10 12.02 -1.33 -1.05
N PRO A 11 11.37 -2.35 -0.47
CA PRO A 11 10.73 -3.39 -1.24
C PRO A 11 9.59 -2.77 -2.05
N LYS A 12 9.57 -3.04 -3.35
CA LYS A 12 8.61 -2.46 -4.30
C LYS A 12 7.47 -3.40 -4.66
N THR A 13 7.58 -4.66 -4.29
CA THR A 13 6.58 -5.69 -4.57
C THR A 13 6.22 -6.46 -3.31
N LEU A 14 5.08 -7.16 -3.35
CA LEU A 14 4.64 -8.01 -2.24
C LEU A 14 5.59 -9.19 -2.00
N GLU A 15 6.24 -9.69 -3.04
CA GLU A 15 7.17 -10.82 -2.97
C GLU A 15 8.51 -10.44 -2.30
N GLU A 16 8.88 -9.15 -2.35
CA GLU A 16 10.07 -8.61 -1.67
C GLU A 16 9.80 -8.31 -0.18
N ILE A 17 8.53 -8.35 0.25
CA ILE A 17 8.12 -8.14 1.64
C ILE A 17 7.96 -9.49 2.35
N ASP A 18 8.61 -9.63 3.51
CA ASP A 18 8.45 -10.80 4.40
C ASP A 18 7.15 -10.69 5.26
N LEU A 19 6.03 -10.36 4.62
CA LEU A 19 4.69 -10.25 5.23
C LEU A 19 3.65 -10.86 4.30
N SER A 20 2.59 -11.43 4.87
CA SER A 20 1.49 -11.94 4.06
C SER A 20 0.69 -10.80 3.42
N GLU A 21 0.20 -11.03 2.20
CA GLU A 21 -0.71 -10.10 1.52
C GLU A 21 -1.96 -9.80 2.37
N SER A 22 -2.50 -10.82 3.04
CA SER A 22 -3.63 -10.66 3.97
C SER A 22 -3.32 -9.72 5.14
N PHE A 23 -2.09 -9.73 5.65
CA PHE A 23 -1.68 -8.81 6.71
C PHE A 23 -1.65 -7.37 6.19
N ILE A 24 -1.10 -7.16 5.00
CA ILE A 24 -1.01 -5.85 4.35
C ILE A 24 -2.40 -5.29 4.05
N LYS A 25 -3.28 -6.08 3.44
CA LYS A 25 -4.68 -5.69 3.17
C LYS A 25 -5.41 -5.30 4.46
N ASN A 26 -5.25 -6.08 5.53
CA ASN A 26 -5.85 -5.76 6.85
C ASN A 26 -5.26 -4.50 7.48
N LEU A 27 -3.97 -4.24 7.33
CA LEU A 27 -3.34 -3.00 7.78
C LEU A 27 -3.94 -1.78 7.04
N ILE A 28 -4.06 -1.87 5.71
CA ILE A 28 -4.65 -0.82 4.87
C ILE A 28 -6.11 -0.57 5.29
N LEU A 29 -6.91 -1.64 5.45
CA LEU A 29 -8.28 -1.54 5.96
C LEU A 29 -8.35 -0.89 7.34
N LYS A 30 -7.41 -1.19 8.23
CA LYS A 30 -7.37 -0.58 9.56
C LYS A 30 -7.12 0.92 9.45
N VAL A 31 -6.26 1.35 8.54
CA VAL A 31 -6.03 2.78 8.27
C VAL A 31 -7.30 3.41 7.69
N ILE A 32 -7.88 2.85 6.62
CA ILE A 32 -9.10 3.40 6.00
C ILE A 32 -10.25 3.48 7.02
N SER A 33 -10.50 2.44 7.80
CA SER A 33 -11.55 2.44 8.82
C SER A 33 -11.34 3.46 9.94
N ASN A 34 -10.09 3.82 10.25
CA ASN A 34 -9.77 4.82 11.28
C ASN A 34 -9.92 6.27 10.79
N TYR A 35 -9.65 6.53 9.51
CA TYR A 35 -9.67 7.89 8.93
C TYR A 35 -10.90 8.17 8.05
N GLY A 36 -11.64 7.15 7.62
CA GLY A 36 -12.72 7.25 6.64
C GLY A 36 -12.16 7.51 5.25
N HIS A 37 -12.21 8.77 4.81
CA HIS A 37 -11.63 9.19 3.53
C HIS A 37 -10.16 9.59 3.73
N ILE A 38 -9.26 8.90 3.03
CA ILE A 38 -7.82 9.14 3.15
C ILE A 38 -7.15 9.12 1.78
N LYS A 39 -6.14 9.98 1.59
CA LYS A 39 -5.29 9.96 0.39
C LYS A 39 -4.29 8.82 0.49
N VAL A 40 -4.03 8.12 -0.61
CA VAL A 40 -3.06 7.01 -0.61
C VAL A 40 -1.65 7.44 -0.23
N ASN A 41 -1.21 8.66 -0.58
CA ASN A 41 0.06 9.20 -0.08
C ASN A 41 0.12 9.25 1.46
N HIS A 42 -1.01 9.51 2.12
CA HIS A 42 -1.07 9.49 3.58
C HIS A 42 -1.06 8.06 4.12
N ILE A 43 -1.65 7.08 3.40
CA ILE A 43 -1.50 5.66 3.71
C ILE A 43 -0.01 5.25 3.60
N HIS A 44 0.70 5.70 2.55
CA HIS A 44 2.14 5.51 2.39
C HIS A 44 2.94 6.07 3.56
N GLU A 45 2.66 7.30 3.97
CA GLU A 45 3.32 7.95 5.12
C GLU A 45 3.09 7.19 6.44
N ILE A 46 1.88 6.66 6.66
CA ILE A 46 1.52 5.93 7.89
C ILE A 46 2.13 4.52 7.92
N THR A 47 2.07 3.81 6.79
CA THR A 47 2.42 2.38 6.73
C THR A 47 3.87 2.13 6.31
N GLY A 48 4.50 3.11 5.66
CA GLY A 48 5.82 2.95 5.03
C GLY A 48 5.83 2.02 3.82
N LEU A 49 4.68 1.50 3.39
CA LEU A 49 4.56 0.60 2.23
C LEU A 49 4.84 1.37 0.94
N HIS A 50 5.65 0.81 0.05
CA HIS A 50 5.91 1.42 -1.25
C HIS A 50 4.62 1.58 -2.06
N ILE A 51 4.53 2.65 -2.85
CA ILE A 51 3.30 3.03 -3.54
C ILE A 51 2.77 1.94 -4.49
N ASN A 52 3.67 1.24 -5.19
CA ASN A 52 3.31 0.09 -6.04
C ASN A 52 2.60 -1.04 -5.27
N ILE A 53 2.97 -1.25 -4.00
CA ILE A 53 2.35 -2.27 -3.16
C ILE A 53 0.95 -1.80 -2.75
N LEU A 54 0.83 -0.53 -2.37
CA LEU A 54 -0.46 0.06 -2.04
C LEU A 54 -1.40 0.03 -3.24
N GLU A 55 -0.94 0.39 -4.43
CA GLU A 55 -1.73 0.35 -5.65
C GLU A 55 -2.26 -1.05 -5.94
N LYS A 56 -1.38 -2.07 -5.91
CA LYS A 56 -1.79 -3.47 -6.09
C LYS A 56 -2.85 -3.86 -5.06
N CYS A 57 -2.57 -3.66 -3.77
CA CYS A 57 -3.51 -4.04 -2.72
C CYS A 57 -4.84 -3.29 -2.78
N LEU A 58 -4.83 -1.99 -3.11
CA LEU A 58 -6.03 -1.17 -3.20
C LEU A 58 -6.90 -1.56 -4.41
N ASN A 59 -6.29 -1.87 -5.55
CA ASN A 59 -7.01 -2.40 -6.71
C ASN A 59 -7.64 -3.76 -6.38
N ASP A 60 -6.88 -4.69 -5.78
CA ASP A 60 -7.42 -5.99 -5.37
C ASP A 60 -8.57 -5.82 -4.35
N MET A 61 -8.42 -4.90 -3.39
CA MET A 61 -9.44 -4.60 -2.38
C MET A 61 -10.67 -3.90 -2.96
N GLU A 62 -10.54 -3.14 -4.05
CA GLU A 62 -11.67 -2.58 -4.79
C GLU A 62 -12.45 -3.68 -5.52
N GLU A 63 -11.76 -4.62 -6.17
CA GLU A 63 -12.38 -5.81 -6.77
C GLU A 63 -13.10 -6.69 -5.73
N GLU A 64 -12.62 -6.68 -4.49
CA GLU A 64 -13.22 -7.37 -3.33
C GLU A 64 -14.36 -6.56 -2.64
N ASP A 65 -14.77 -5.40 -3.18
CA ASP A 65 -15.79 -4.49 -2.60
C ASP A 65 -15.44 -3.96 -1.19
N LEU A 66 -14.16 -3.95 -0.81
CA LEU A 66 -13.69 -3.54 0.52
C LEU A 66 -13.40 -2.04 0.63
N CYS A 67 -13.06 -1.40 -0.49
CA CYS A 67 -12.86 0.04 -0.57
C CYS A 67 -13.17 0.54 -1.99
N ALA A 68 -13.32 1.85 -2.16
CA ALA A 68 -13.51 2.46 -3.47
C ALA A 68 -12.77 3.79 -3.57
N PRO A 69 -12.22 4.14 -4.75
CA PRO A 69 -11.65 5.44 -5.00
C PRO A 69 -12.76 6.50 -5.07
N ILE A 70 -12.58 7.61 -4.37
CA ILE A 70 -13.51 8.75 -4.42
C ILE A 70 -13.25 9.69 -5.61
N GLY A 71 -12.18 9.44 -6.39
CA GLY A 71 -11.86 10.17 -7.61
C GLY A 71 -10.48 9.81 -8.17
N GLY A 72 -10.33 9.82 -9.50
CA GLY A 72 -9.04 9.63 -10.18
C GLY A 72 -8.46 8.20 -10.20
N GLY A 73 -9.15 7.22 -9.62
CA GLY A 73 -8.64 5.85 -9.44
C GLY A 73 -7.45 5.79 -8.47
N PHE A 74 -6.88 4.60 -8.28
CA PHE A 74 -5.64 4.42 -7.51
C PHE A 74 -4.37 4.64 -8.35
N MET A 75 -4.45 5.43 -9.43
CA MET A 75 -3.32 5.66 -10.34
C MET A 75 -2.30 6.61 -9.69
N PHE A 76 -1.05 6.14 -9.55
CA PHE A 76 0.08 6.96 -9.10
C PHE A 76 1.11 7.14 -10.23
N PRO A 77 1.67 8.34 -10.42
CA PRO A 77 2.79 8.55 -11.34
C PRO A 77 4.09 7.93 -10.82
#